data_AF-A0A969I1T9-F1
#
_entry.id   AF-A0A969I1T9-F1
#
_cell.length_a   1.000
_cell.length_b   1.000
_cell.length_c   1.000
_cell.angle_alpha   90.00
_cell.angle_beta   90.00
_cell.angle_gamma   90.00
#
_symmetry.space_group_name_H-M   'P 1'
#
loop_
_entity.id
_entity.type
_entity.pdbx_description
1 polymer ?
#
loop_
_entity_poly.entity_id
_entity_poly.type
_entity_poly.pdbx_seq_one_letter_code
_entity_poly.pdbx_strand_id
1 'polypeptide(L)'
;MIRTTLTEALTAAVKAQDKRRMSTLRLITAALKDRDIDARGNGKGPLSDDEIFGLLAKMIKQRQESATIYADNGRPELAAQEREEIELVLESCISRSPRNARRPDVSSRRSPRTSSPSGCSASSEPYPERRSRARMRARSSSRS
;
A
#
# COMPACT_ATOMS: atom_id res chain seq x y z
N MET A 1 -20.07 -7.12 -20.79
CA MET A 1 -18.95 -7.81 -21.45
C MET A 1 -17.64 -7.32 -20.86
N ILE A 2 -17.18 -7.96 -19.77
CA ILE A 2 -15.91 -7.59 -19.13
C ILE A 2 -14.70 -7.97 -19.99
N ARG A 3 -14.85 -9.03 -20.81
CA ARG A 3 -13.81 -9.46 -21.76
C ARG A 3 -13.47 -8.36 -22.77
N THR A 4 -14.46 -7.66 -23.31
CA THR A 4 -14.23 -6.59 -24.30
C THR A 4 -13.56 -5.37 -23.65
N THR A 5 -13.95 -5.00 -22.43
CA THR A 5 -13.32 -3.88 -21.72
C THR A 5 -11.85 -4.14 -21.40
N LEU A 6 -11.49 -5.40 -21.08
CA LEU A 6 -10.09 -5.77 -20.86
C LEU A 6 -9.25 -5.69 -22.15
N THR A 7 -9.80 -6.11 -23.29
CA THR A 7 -9.11 -5.98 -24.58
C THR A 7 -8.93 -4.53 -25.01
N GLU A 8 -9.92 -3.67 -24.74
CA GLU A 8 -9.84 -2.23 -24.99
C GLU A 8 -8.80 -1.57 -24.08
N ALA A 9 -8.80 -1.91 -22.79
CA ALA A 9 -7.81 -1.43 -21.83
C ALA A 9 -6.39 -1.84 -22.21
N LEU A 10 -6.21 -3.07 -22.72
CA LEU A 10 -4.90 -3.55 -23.21
C LEU A 10 -4.44 -2.72 -24.42
N THR A 11 -5.34 -2.48 -25.36
CA THR A 11 -5.05 -1.64 -26.53
C THR A 11 -4.70 -0.21 -26.12
N ALA A 12 -5.40 0.35 -25.15
CA ALA A 12 -5.10 1.67 -24.58
C ALA A 12 -3.72 1.69 -23.88
N ALA A 13 -3.37 0.64 -23.13
CA ALA A 13 -2.07 0.51 -22.48
C ALA A 13 -0.92 0.40 -23.49
N VAL A 14 -1.14 -0.31 -24.60
CA VAL A 14 -0.19 -0.41 -25.72
C VAL A 14 0.03 0.97 -26.37
N LYS A 15 -1.05 1.72 -26.60
CA LYS A 15 -0.96 3.10 -27.12
C LYS A 15 -0.24 4.06 -26.18
N ALA A 16 -0.48 3.92 -24.87
CA ALA A 16 0.18 4.72 -23.84
C ALA A 16 1.63 4.28 -23.55
N GLN A 17 2.10 3.18 -24.16
CA GLN A 17 3.40 2.54 -23.92
C GLN A 17 3.68 2.25 -22.43
N ASP A 18 2.62 2.04 -21.65
CA ASP A 18 2.74 1.77 -20.22
C ASP A 18 3.07 0.29 -19.99
N LYS A 19 4.36 0.01 -19.79
CA LYS A 19 4.88 -1.35 -19.60
C LYS A 19 4.26 -2.06 -18.39
N ARG A 20 3.94 -1.32 -17.32
CA ARG A 20 3.35 -1.91 -16.11
C ARG A 20 1.91 -2.31 -16.41
N ARG A 21 1.10 -1.37 -16.89
CA ARG A 21 -0.31 -1.62 -17.23
C ARG A 21 -0.46 -2.71 -18.29
N MET A 22 0.41 -2.73 -19.30
CA MET A 22 0.44 -3.80 -20.31
C MET A 22 0.72 -5.18 -19.69
N SER A 23 1.71 -5.28 -18.79
CA SER A 23 2.09 -6.55 -18.17
C SER A 23 0.96 -7.09 -17.28
N THR A 24 0.34 -6.22 -16.48
CA THR A 24 -0.78 -6.58 -15.61
C THR A 24 -2.01 -7.03 -16.40
N LEU A 25 -2.38 -6.31 -17.47
CA LEU A 25 -3.53 -6.67 -18.32
C LEU A 25 -3.31 -7.97 -19.10
N ARG A 26 -2.07 -8.24 -19.53
CA ARG A 26 -1.71 -9.53 -20.15
C ARG A 26 -1.87 -10.68 -19.16
N LEU A 27 -1.44 -10.48 -17.91
CA LEU A 27 -1.55 -11.49 -16.86
C LEU A 27 -3.03 -11.80 -16.53
N ILE A 28 -3.88 -10.77 -16.45
CA ILE A 28 -5.33 -10.95 -16.30
C ILE A 28 -5.91 -11.74 -17.47
N THR A 29 -5.55 -11.38 -18.70
CA THR A 29 -6.06 -12.06 -19.90
C THR A 29 -5.63 -13.54 -19.95
N ALA A 30 -4.41 -13.85 -19.51
CA ALA A 30 -3.91 -15.22 -19.38
C ALA A 30 -4.70 -16.00 -18.32
N ALA A 31 -4.85 -15.43 -17.11
CA ALA A 31 -5.60 -16.06 -16.03
C ALA A 31 -7.05 -16.35 -16.40
N LEU A 32 -7.68 -15.48 -17.20
CA LEU A 32 -9.03 -15.71 -17.72
C LEU A 32 -9.08 -16.90 -18.69
N LYS A 33 -8.10 -17.02 -19.59
CA LYS A 33 -8.00 -18.16 -20.50
C LYS A 33 -7.76 -19.46 -19.73
N ASP A 34 -6.90 -19.44 -18.71
CA ASP A 34 -6.65 -20.60 -17.86
C ASP A 34 -7.94 -21.06 -17.19
N ARG A 35 -8.73 -20.12 -16.65
CA ARG A 35 -10.03 -20.43 -16.05
C ARG A 35 -11.05 -20.91 -17.08
N ASP A 36 -11.03 -20.37 -18.30
CA ASP A 36 -11.92 -20.82 -19.37
C ASP A 36 -11.56 -22.25 -19.80
N ILE A 37 -10.28 -22.61 -19.80
CA ILE A 37 -9.80 -23.97 -20.03
C ILE A 37 -10.23 -24.91 -18.90
N ASP A 38 -10.04 -24.49 -17.63
CA ASP A 38 -10.47 -25.26 -16.46
C ASP A 38 -11.99 -25.50 -16.46
N ALA A 39 -12.78 -24.48 -16.80
CA ALA A 39 -14.23 -24.56 -16.90
C ALA A 39 -14.66 -25.55 -18.00
N ARG A 40 -14.04 -25.44 -19.19
CA ARG A 40 -14.26 -26.38 -20.30
C ARG A 40 -13.88 -27.81 -19.95
N GLY A 41 -12.77 -28.01 -19.25
CA GLY A 41 -12.33 -29.32 -18.76
C GLY A 41 -13.36 -29.98 -17.82
N ASN A 42 -14.14 -29.17 -17.11
CA ASN A 42 -15.22 -29.61 -16.23
C ASN A 42 -16.60 -29.66 -16.92
N GLY A 43 -16.65 -29.53 -18.26
CA GLY A 43 -17.91 -29.54 -19.02
C GLY A 43 -18.77 -28.29 -18.83
N LYS A 44 -18.23 -27.23 -18.20
CA LYS A 44 -18.90 -25.94 -18.06
C LYS A 44 -18.64 -25.08 -19.29
N GLY A 45 -19.63 -24.26 -19.64
CA GLY A 45 -19.53 -23.27 -20.71
C GLY A 45 -18.52 -22.15 -20.40
N PRO A 46 -18.43 -21.12 -21.26
CA PRO A 46 -17.55 -19.98 -21.02
C PRO A 46 -17.84 -19.31 -19.67
N LEU A 47 -16.80 -18.83 -18.98
CA LEU A 47 -16.97 -18.17 -17.67
C LEU A 47 -17.96 -17.01 -17.77
N SER A 48 -18.81 -16.92 -16.75
CA SER A 48 -19.73 -15.79 -16.57
C SER A 48 -19.00 -14.57 -16.02
N ASP A 49 -19.57 -13.37 -16.22
CA ASP A 49 -18.98 -12.11 -15.73
C ASP A 49 -18.75 -12.14 -14.20
N ASP A 50 -19.58 -12.84 -13.42
CA ASP A 50 -19.39 -13.05 -11.97
C ASP A 50 -18.15 -13.87 -11.61
N GLU A 51 -17.85 -14.93 -12.36
CA GLU A 51 -16.66 -15.76 -12.13
C GLU A 51 -15.39 -14.97 -12.47
N ILE A 52 -15.47 -14.10 -13.48
CA ILE A 52 -14.40 -13.17 -13.85
C ILE A 52 -14.13 -12.19 -12.70
N PHE A 53 -15.16 -11.62 -12.07
CA PHE A 53 -14.98 -10.78 -10.89
C PHE A 53 -14.38 -11.54 -9.71
N GLY A 54 -14.81 -12.78 -9.48
CA GLY A 54 -14.23 -13.63 -8.43
C GLY A 54 -12.74 -13.91 -8.65
N LEU A 55 -12.33 -14.16 -9.90
CA LEU A 55 -10.92 -14.33 -10.26
C LEU A 55 -10.10 -13.06 -10.01
N LEU A 56 -10.61 -11.91 -10.46
CA LEU A 56 -9.94 -10.62 -10.28
C LEU A 56 -9.78 -10.27 -8.79
N ALA A 57 -10.81 -10.50 -7.98
CA ALA A 57 -10.74 -10.30 -6.53
C ALA A 57 -9.66 -11.17 -5.88
N LYS A 58 -9.54 -12.44 -6.32
CA LYS A 58 -8.47 -13.34 -5.84
C LYS A 58 -7.07 -12.82 -6.21
N MET A 59 -6.88 -12.33 -7.43
CA MET A 59 -5.61 -11.75 -7.87
C MET A 59 -5.24 -10.49 -7.08
N ILE A 60 -6.21 -9.62 -6.79
CA ILE A 60 -5.99 -8.43 -5.96
C ILE A 60 -5.55 -8.83 -4.55
N LYS A 61 -6.22 -9.84 -3.95
CA LYS A 61 -5.86 -10.33 -2.62
C LYS A 61 -4.42 -10.86 -2.56
N GLN A 62 -4.01 -11.66 -3.55
CA GLN A 62 -2.64 -12.17 -3.63
C GLN A 62 -1.59 -11.05 -3.67
N ARG A 63 -1.88 -9.96 -4.39
CA ARG A 63 -0.98 -8.78 -4.46
C ARG A 63 -0.98 -7.95 -3.18
N GLN A 64 -2.12 -7.83 -2.50
CA GLN A 64 -2.19 -7.16 -1.19
C GLN A 64 -1.38 -7.92 -0.14
N GLU A 65 -1.48 -9.25 -0.16
CA GLU A 65 -0.68 -10.13 0.69
C GLU A 65 0.82 -9.96 0.38
N SER A 66 1.23 -9.99 -0.90
CA SER A 66 2.61 -9.71 -1.31
C SER A 66 3.09 -8.30 -0.90
N ALA A 67 2.25 -7.28 -1.05
CA ALA A 67 2.59 -5.91 -0.67
C ALA A 67 2.83 -5.78 0.84
N THR A 68 2.05 -6.50 1.65
CA THR A 68 2.23 -6.56 3.11
C THR A 68 3.54 -7.26 3.45
N ILE A 69 3.80 -8.42 2.82
CA ILE A 69 5.05 -9.16 3.00
C ILE A 69 6.26 -8.30 2.62
N TYR A 70 6.23 -7.56 1.52
CA TYR A 70 7.33 -6.67 1.14
C TYR A 70 7.53 -5.50 2.10
N ALA A 71 6.45 -4.95 2.65
CA ALA A 71 6.52 -3.91 3.67
C ALA A 71 7.16 -4.45 4.96
N ASP A 72 6.75 -5.65 5.40
CA ASP A 72 7.27 -6.31 6.60
C ASP A 72 8.75 -6.71 6.45
N ASN A 73 9.19 -7.05 5.23
CA ASN A 73 10.58 -7.33 4.90
C ASN A 73 11.44 -6.06 4.68
N GLY A 74 10.92 -4.87 5.00
CA GLY A 74 11.67 -3.62 4.88
C GLY A 74 11.92 -3.16 3.43
N ARG A 75 11.11 -3.60 2.47
CA ARG A 75 11.16 -3.18 1.06
C ARG A 75 9.92 -2.37 0.66
N PRO A 76 9.75 -1.15 1.18
CA PRO A 76 8.55 -0.33 0.92
C PRO A 76 8.41 0.07 -0.56
N GLU A 77 9.52 0.19 -1.30
CA GLU A 77 9.51 0.47 -2.74
C GLU A 77 8.77 -0.60 -3.54
N LEU A 78 8.95 -1.89 -3.20
CA LEU A 78 8.23 -2.98 -3.85
C LEU A 78 6.77 -3.05 -3.42
N ALA A 79 6.49 -2.74 -2.15
CA ALA A 79 5.11 -2.66 -1.65
C ALA A 79 4.32 -1.54 -2.34
N ALA A 80 4.96 -0.39 -2.62
CA ALA A 80 4.36 0.70 -3.38
C ALA A 80 4.05 0.27 -4.83
N GLN A 81 4.99 -0.43 -5.47
CA GLN A 81 4.79 -0.96 -6.82
C GLN A 81 3.62 -1.94 -6.92
N GLU A 82 3.47 -2.86 -5.97
CA GLU A 82 2.33 -3.78 -5.94
C GLU A 82 0.99 -3.04 -5.72
N ARG A 83 0.99 -2.00 -4.89
CA ARG A 83 -0.20 -1.16 -4.66
C ARG A 83 -0.60 -0.38 -5.92
N GLU A 84 0.37 0.18 -6.63
CA GLU A 84 0.13 0.83 -7.93
C GLU A 84 -0.47 -0.17 -8.94
N GLU A 85 0.05 -1.40 -9.01
CA GLU A 85 -0.51 -2.42 -9.89
C GLU A 85 -1.95 -2.78 -9.51
N ILE A 86 -2.28 -2.90 -8.23
CA ILE A 86 -3.65 -3.14 -7.76
C ILE A 86 -4.58 -2.00 -8.22
N GLU A 87 -4.14 -0.75 -8.09
CA GLU A 87 -4.92 0.41 -8.53
C GLU A 87 -5.17 0.41 -10.03
N LEU A 88 -4.18 0.01 -10.84
CA LEU A 88 -4.33 -0.14 -12.30
C LEU A 88 -5.34 -1.24 -12.66
N VAL A 89 -5.34 -2.36 -11.94
CA VAL A 89 -6.33 -3.43 -12.13
C VAL A 89 -7.73 -2.90 -11.82
N LEU A 90 -7.91 -2.26 -10.66
CA LEU A 90 -9.20 -1.70 -10.24
C LEU A 90 -9.70 -0.65 -11.25
N GLU A 91 -8.83 0.25 -11.71
CA GLU A 91 -9.20 1.28 -12.68
C GLU A 91 -9.64 0.69 -14.01
N SER A 92 -8.93 -0.34 -14.50
CA SER A 92 -9.29 -1.03 -15.76
C SER A 92 -10.66 -1.71 -15.69
N CYS A 93 -11.09 -2.13 -14.50
CA CYS A 93 -12.40 -2.75 -14.28
C CYS A 93 -13.53 -1.73 -14.06
N ILE A 94 -13.20 -0.52 -13.56
CA ILE A 94 -14.16 0.51 -13.15
C ILE A 94 -14.37 1.57 -14.26
N SER A 95 -13.74 1.45 -15.43
CA SER A 95 -13.78 2.41 -16.54
C SER A 95 -15.18 2.68 -17.17
N ARG A 96 -16.29 2.32 -16.50
CA ARG A 96 -17.65 2.81 -16.78
C ARG A 96 -18.44 3.25 -15.53
N SER A 97 -17.78 3.64 -14.44
CA SER A 97 -18.45 4.39 -13.36
C SER A 97 -17.56 5.55 -12.86
N PRO A 98 -17.90 6.80 -13.20
CA PRO A 98 -17.22 7.95 -12.64
C PRO A 98 -17.71 8.14 -11.20
N ARG A 99 -17.06 7.50 -10.23
CA ARG A 99 -17.38 7.79 -8.82
C ARG A 99 -16.21 7.73 -7.83
N ASN A 100 -15.04 7.21 -8.19
CA ASN A 100 -13.92 7.08 -7.24
C ASN A 100 -12.67 7.92 -7.58
N ALA A 101 -12.86 9.07 -8.22
CA ALA A 101 -11.81 10.09 -8.41
C ALA A 101 -11.61 10.95 -7.13
N ARG A 102 -11.55 10.33 -5.94
CA ARG A 102 -11.17 11.01 -4.70
C ARG A 102 -9.96 10.32 -4.09
N ARG A 103 -8.79 10.53 -4.70
CA ARG A 103 -7.53 10.39 -3.97
C ARG A 103 -7.33 11.66 -3.14
N PRO A 104 -7.17 11.59 -1.81
CA PRO A 104 -6.70 12.73 -1.06
C PRO A 104 -5.25 13.01 -1.47
N ASP A 105 -5.01 14.21 -1.97
CA ASP A 105 -3.68 14.80 -2.16
C ASP A 105 -2.87 14.64 -0.86
N VAL A 106 -1.77 13.89 -0.92
CA VAL A 106 -0.83 13.71 0.20
C VAL A 106 0.36 14.68 0.09
N SER A 107 0.23 15.78 -0.68
CA SER A 107 1.35 16.68 -0.99
C SER A 107 1.54 17.86 -0.01
N SER A 108 0.84 17.92 1.13
CA SER A 108 0.90 19.12 2.00
C SER A 108 1.54 18.98 3.38
N ARG A 109 2.08 17.81 3.79
CA ARG A 109 2.85 17.73 5.05
C ARG A 109 4.32 18.13 4.88
N ARG A 110 4.50 19.41 4.57
CA ARG A 110 5.76 20.15 4.69
C ARG A 110 6.05 20.41 6.18
N SER A 111 7.04 19.72 6.75
CA SER A 111 7.86 20.25 7.85
C SER A 111 9.24 20.56 7.25
N PRO A 112 10.01 21.58 7.69
CA PRO A 112 10.00 22.21 9.01
C PRO A 112 9.89 23.75 8.96
N ARG A 113 9.25 24.38 9.96
CA ARG A 113 9.45 25.81 10.24
C ARG A 113 10.51 25.94 11.31
N THR A 114 11.73 26.22 10.88
CA THR A 114 12.76 26.86 11.71
C THR A 114 12.37 28.33 11.89
N SER A 115 12.04 28.72 13.12
CA SER A 115 12.05 30.13 13.53
C SER A 115 12.23 30.21 15.05
N SER A 116 13.48 30.33 15.47
CA SER A 116 13.88 31.06 16.67
C SER A 116 14.40 32.44 16.21
N PRO A 117 14.57 33.46 17.07
CA PRO A 117 13.91 33.80 18.34
C PRO A 117 13.45 35.28 18.38
N SER A 118 12.39 35.61 19.13
CA SER A 118 12.13 37.00 19.58
C SER A 118 11.21 36.95 20.80
N GLY A 119 11.69 37.43 21.95
CA GLY A 119 11.07 37.20 23.26
C GLY A 119 9.81 38.01 23.55
N CYS A 120 9.14 37.63 24.62
CA CYS A 120 8.57 38.52 25.63
C CYS A 120 8.08 37.71 26.85
N SER A 121 8.74 37.95 27.97
CA SER A 121 8.35 37.88 29.39
C SER A 121 6.92 37.43 29.78
N ALA A 122 6.85 36.49 30.74
CA ALA A 122 6.12 36.57 32.02
C ALA A 122 6.00 35.13 32.60
N SER A 123 6.79 34.75 33.61
CA SER A 123 6.48 34.80 35.05
C SER A 123 5.92 33.48 35.60
N SER A 124 6.56 32.98 36.68
CA SER A 124 6.07 32.04 37.73
C SER A 124 5.67 30.61 37.27
N GLU A 125 6.17 29.49 37.80
CA GLU A 125 6.53 29.10 39.18
C GLU A 125 7.39 27.81 39.18
N PRO A 126 8.04 27.45 40.31
CA PRO A 126 9.17 26.51 40.36
C PRO A 126 8.80 25.02 40.57
N TYR A 127 9.59 24.15 39.95
CA TYR A 127 9.62 22.69 40.15
C TYR A 127 10.10 22.31 41.57
N PRO A 128 9.49 21.33 42.26
CA PRO A 128 10.06 20.77 43.48
C PRO A 128 11.18 19.76 43.19
N GLU A 129 12.33 20.05 43.79
CA GLU A 129 13.55 19.27 43.81
C GLU A 129 13.40 18.03 44.73
N ARG A 130 13.46 16.80 44.19
CA ARG A 130 13.73 15.59 45.00
C ARG A 130 15.15 15.10 44.73
N ARG A 131 16.09 15.82 45.31
CA ARG A 131 17.50 15.45 45.39
C ARG A 131 17.73 14.75 46.73
N SER A 132 17.50 13.44 46.77
CA SER A 132 17.85 12.61 47.93
C SER A 132 19.38 12.44 47.98
N ARG A 133 20.07 13.41 48.58
CA ARG A 133 21.43 13.23 49.11
C ARG A 133 21.31 12.54 50.46
N ALA A 134 21.83 11.32 50.58
CA ALA A 134 22.34 10.81 51.84
C ALA A 134 23.77 10.29 51.60
N ARG A 135 24.75 11.12 51.98
CA ARG A 135 26.10 10.71 52.31
C ARG A 135 26.10 10.28 53.78
N MET A 136 26.81 9.19 54.11
CA MET A 136 27.49 8.84 55.38
C MET A 136 27.57 7.30 55.39
N ARG A 137 28.64 6.61 55.78
CA ARG A 137 29.90 6.96 56.44
C ARG A 137 30.87 5.80 56.20
N ALA A 138 32.16 6.11 56.19
CA ALA A 138 33.25 5.15 56.27
C ALA A 138 33.26 4.38 57.61
N ARG A 139 33.75 3.14 57.56
CA ARG A 139 34.58 2.43 58.56
C ARG A 139 34.91 1.05 57.94
N SER A 140 36.10 0.83 57.38
CA SER A 140 37.36 0.45 58.05
C SER A 140 37.25 -0.85 58.85
N SER A 141 38.30 -1.68 58.71
CA SER A 141 38.67 -2.89 59.47
C SER A 141 38.44 -4.19 58.68
N SER A 142 39.46 -4.69 57.97
CA SER A 142 40.51 -5.62 58.46
C SER A 142 40.01 -7.07 58.47
N ARG A 143 40.48 -7.92 57.55
CA ARG A 143 41.67 -8.77 57.74
C ARG A 143 41.37 -9.91 58.73
N SER A 144 41.09 -11.11 58.20
CA SER A 144 41.65 -12.42 58.57
C SER A 144 40.94 -13.53 57.79
#